data_AF-A0A1V5UYB3-F1
#
_entry.id   AF-A0A1V5UYB3-F1
#
_cell.length_a   1.000
_cell.length_b   1.000
_cell.length_c   1.000
_cell.angle_alpha   90.00
_cell.angle_beta   90.00
_cell.angle_gamma   90.00
#
_symmetry.space_group_name_H-M   'P 1'
#
loop_
_entity.id
_entity.type
_entity.pdbx_description
1 polymer ?
#
loop_
_entity_poly.entity_id
_entity_poly.type
_entity_poly.pdbx_seq_one_letter_code
_entity_poly.pdbx_strand_id
1 'polypeptide(L)' 'MDKLIKFLLKLYANKFYGCVIIKFENGKATHVEMNSTRKWEYKELPDA' A
#
# COMPACT_ATOMS: atom_id res chain seq x y z
N MET A 1 -13.32 -8.10 -5.65
CA MET A 1 -12.02 -8.11 -6.37
C MET A 1 -11.70 -6.77 -7.02
N ASP A 2 -12.57 -6.17 -7.85
CA ASP A 2 -12.31 -4.87 -8.52
C ASP A 2 -11.78 -3.76 -7.60
N LYS A 3 -12.45 -3.51 -6.46
CA LYS A 3 -12.03 -2.50 -5.47
C LYS A 3 -10.62 -2.76 -4.90
N LEU A 4 -10.27 -4.03 -4.69
CA LEU A 4 -8.96 -4.41 -4.16
C LEU A 4 -7.86 -4.20 -5.20
N ILE A 5 -8.14 -4.54 -6.46
CA ILE A 5 -7.19 -4.32 -7.56
C ILE A 5 -6.92 -2.82 -7.74
N LYS A 6 -7.96 -1.99 -7.74
CA LYS A 6 -7.80 -0.51 -7.78
C LYS A 6 -6.98 0.03 -6.62
N PHE A 7 -7.16 -0.54 -5.43
CA PHE A 7 -6.40 -0.18 -4.25
C PHE A 7 -4.91 -0.53 -4.39
N LEU A 8 -4.58 -1.73 -4.86
CA LEU A 8 -3.19 -2.15 -5.11
C LEU A 8 -2.53 -1.32 -6.22
N LEU A 9 -3.26 -1.01 -7.29
CA LEU A 9 -2.78 -0.11 -8.35
C LEU A 9 -2.48 1.29 -7.83
N LYS A 10 -3.31 1.82 -6.93
CA LYS A 10 -3.06 3.11 -6.28
C LYS A 10 -1.78 3.06 -5.44
N LEU A 11 -1.55 2.00 -4.67
CA LEU A 11 -0.32 1.84 -3.87
C LEU A 11 0.93 1.80 -4.76
N TYR A 12 0.86 1.03 -5.86
CA TYR A 12 1.93 0.97 -6.85
C TYR A 12 2.23 2.35 -7.45
N ALA A 13 1.20 3.07 -7.91
CA ALA A 13 1.34 4.41 -8.50
C ALA A 13 1.93 5.43 -7.51
N ASN A 14 1.60 5.32 -6.23
CA ASN A 14 2.15 6.19 -5.18
C ASN A 14 3.56 5.80 -4.73
N LYS A 15 4.21 4.83 -5.41
CA LYS A 15 5.50 4.28 -5.00
C LYS A 15 5.49 3.92 -3.51
N PHE A 16 4.44 3.24 -3.06
CA PHE A 16 4.34 2.83 -1.67
C PHE A 16 5.40 1.76 -1.35
N TYR A 17 6.24 2.03 -0.36
CA TYR A 17 7.20 1.06 0.17
C TYR A 17 6.83 0.73 1.61
N GLY A 18 6.32 -0.48 1.81
CA GLY A 18 5.82 -0.95 3.08
C GLY A 18 5.12 -2.30 2.94
N CYS A 19 4.61 -2.81 4.05
CA CYS A 19 3.79 -4.00 4.10
C CYS A 19 2.30 -3.62 4.08
N VAL A 20 1.51 -4.38 3.33
CA VAL A 20 0.05 -4.28 3.35
C VAL A 20 -0.53 -5.64 3.70
N ILE A 21 -1.29 -5.70 4.79
CA ILE A 21 -1.93 -6.92 5.29
C ILE A 21 -3.43 -6.80 4.99
N ILE A 22 -3.98 -7.75 4.23
CA ILE A 22 -5.40 -7.79 3.90
C ILE A 22 -5.97 -9.08 4.47
N LYS A 23 -6.97 -8.96 5.36
CA LYS A 23 -7.70 -10.12 5.91
C LYS A 23 -8.97 -10.34 5.11
N PHE A 24 -9.23 -11.61 4.84
CA PHE A 24 -10.43 -12.04 4.12
C PHE A 24 -11.27 -12.93 5.02
N GLU A 25 -12.57 -12.69 5.06
CA GLU A 25 -13.57 -13.53 5.72
C GLU A 25 -14.66 -13.87 4.70
N ASN A 26 -14.99 -15.14 4.54
CA ASN A 26 -15.93 -15.65 3.53
C ASN A 26 -15.66 -15.10 2.11
N GLY A 27 -14.39 -15.00 1.72
CA GLY A 27 -13.98 -14.50 0.40
C GLY A 27 -14.13 -12.99 0.19
N LYS A 28 -14.46 -12.22 1.24
CA LYS A 28 -14.54 -10.76 1.22
C LYS A 28 -13.42 -10.16 2.06
N ALA A 29 -12.77 -9.12 1.56
CA ALA A 29 -11.79 -8.37 2.34
C ALA A 29 -12.53 -7.57 3.43
N THR A 30 -12.24 -7.84 4.70
CA THR A 30 -12.89 -7.19 5.86
C THR A 30 -11.95 -6.24 6.58
N HIS A 31 -10.64 -6.41 6.41
CA HIS A 31 -9.64 -5.58 7.06
C HIS A 31 -8.44 -5.34 6.15
N VAL A 32 -7.93 -4.11 6.17
CA VAL A 32 -6.72 -3.71 5.44
C VAL A 32 -5.87 -2.87 6.39
N GLU A 33 -4.67 -3.36 6.69
CA GLU A 33 -3.67 -2.65 7.49
C GLU A 33 -2.46 -2.34 6.60
N MET A 34 -1.94 -1.12 6.71
CA MET A 34 -0.71 -0.71 6.03
C MET A 34 0.34 -0.41 7.09
N ASN A 35 1.45 -1.14 7.08
CA ASN A 35 2.61 -0.83 7.88
C ASN A 35 3.71 -0.32 6.95
N SER A 36 3.90 0.99 6.88
CA SER A 36 5.03 1.56 6.17
C SER A 36 6.26 1.52 7.08
N THR A 37 7.29 0.78 6.66
CA THR A 37 8.59 0.72 7.33
C THR A 37 9.53 1.86 6.92
N ARG A 38 9.06 2.85 6.15
CA ARG A 38 9.93 3.87 5.55
C ARG A 38 10.17 5.05 6.50
N LYS A 39 11.37 5.13 7.09
CA LYS A 39 11.95 6.41 7.55
C LYS A 39 12.56 7.08 6.32
N TRP A 40 11.92 8.15 5.86
CA TRP A 40 12.39 8.93 4.70
C TRP A 40 13.77 9.53 5.01
N GLU A 41 14.74 9.31 4.12
CA GLU A 41 16.05 9.95 4.20
C GLU A 41 16.10 11.17 3.26
N TYR A 42 16.83 12.22 3.64
CA TYR A 42 16.90 13.50 2.89
C TYR A 42 17.29 13.33 1.40
N LYS A 43 18.09 12.31 1.08
CA LYS A 43 18.50 11.93 -0.28
C LYS A 43 17.37 11.38 -1.16
N GLU A 44 16.21 11.07 -0.58
CA GLU A 44 15.03 10.55 -1.29
C GLU A 44 14.07 11.67 -1.73
N LEU A 45 14.43 12.93 -1.48
CA LEU A 45 13.75 14.09 -2.06
C LEU A 45 14.00 14.09 -3.58
N PRO A 46 12.95 14.17 -4.42
CA PRO A 46 13.14 14.30 -5.86
C PRO A 46 13.82 15.63 -6.19
N ASP A 47 14.92 15.58 -6.95
CA ASP A 47 15.50 16.75 -7.58
C ASP A 47 14.48 17.37 -8.56
N ALA A 48 14.36 18.71 -8.48
CA ALA A 48 13.47 19.51 -9.29
C ALA A 48 13.91 19.61 -10.76
#